data_AF-A0AAX6PV35-F1
#
_entry.id   AF-A0AAX6PV35-F1
#
_cell.length_a   1.000
_cell.length_b   1.000
_cell.length_c   1.000
_cell.angle_alpha   90.00
_cell.angle_beta   90.00
_cell.angle_gamma   90.00
#
_symmetry.space_group_name_H-M   'P 1'
#
loop_
_entity.id
_entity.type
_entity.pdbx_description
1 polymer ?
#
loop_
_entity_poly.entity_id
_entity_poly.type
_entity_poly.pdbx_seq_one_letter_code
_entity_poly.pdbx_strand_id
1 'polypeptide(L)'
;MERRLVSSVRRSYASSSSETVARGLRAVRRLGPDPRPAPAWVSPPLPARLDFSLAGALNTGFKQTRASERAQMMELNDRFASYIEKVRFLEQQNKALAAELNQLRAAEPTRLADVYQAELQELRLRLDQLMAGSARVEVERDNLALDLGALQQKLQDEATLRLQAENSLASYRQEADDATLAHLDLERKIESLEEEIRFLGKIHEEEVRELQEQLAKQQVHVEMDVAKPDLTAALREIRTQYAAAASSNMQEAEEWYRSKFTDLTDAAARNAELLRQAKHEASDYRRQLQALTCDLESLRGTNESLERQMREQEERHSREASTYQEALARLEEEGRGLKEQMARHLQEYQELLNVKLALDMEIATYRKLLEGEENRITIPVQTFSNLQIRETSVDTKSVLEGHLRRNIVLKTVEMRDGEVSSPAPALPAGLSHPQVTQESKQEHKDAM
;
A
#
# COMPACT_ATOMS: atom_id res chain seq x y z
N MET A 1 -23.01 -16.03 -7.48
CA MET A 1 -22.51 -16.26 -8.85
C MET A 1 -22.56 -14.94 -9.58
N GLU A 2 -21.44 -14.26 -9.78
CA GLU A 2 -21.32 -13.19 -10.78
C GLU A 2 -19.82 -13.01 -11.06
N ARG A 3 -19.39 -13.37 -12.27
CA ARG A 3 -18.00 -13.26 -12.75
C ARG A 3 -17.93 -12.06 -13.70
N ARG A 4 -17.06 -11.09 -13.42
CA ARG A 4 -16.59 -10.10 -14.41
C ARG A 4 -15.22 -10.53 -14.93
N LEU A 5 -15.17 -10.89 -16.20
CA LEU A 5 -13.96 -11.04 -17.00
C LEU A 5 -13.77 -9.73 -17.78
N VAL A 6 -12.58 -9.14 -17.70
CA VAL A 6 -12.15 -8.02 -18.55
C VAL A 6 -11.22 -8.58 -19.62
N SER A 7 -11.63 -8.49 -20.89
CA SER A 7 -10.81 -8.87 -22.05
C SER A 7 -10.51 -7.66 -22.93
N SER A 8 -9.21 -7.33 -23.00
CA SER A 8 -8.45 -6.76 -24.13
C SER A 8 -9.24 -6.24 -25.34
N VAL A 9 -9.22 -4.92 -25.53
CA VAL A 9 -9.51 -4.25 -26.81
C VAL A 9 -8.19 -3.90 -27.49
N ARG A 10 -7.90 -4.58 -28.61
CA ARG A 10 -6.89 -4.15 -29.60
C ARG A 10 -7.45 -2.96 -30.38
N ARG A 11 -6.68 -1.87 -30.48
CA ARG A 11 -6.96 -0.79 -31.42
C ARG A 11 -5.75 -0.54 -32.30
N SER A 12 -5.86 -0.99 -33.54
CA SER A 12 -5.00 -0.62 -34.65
C SER A 12 -5.34 0.80 -35.11
N TYR A 13 -4.35 1.62 -35.40
CA TYR A 13 -4.48 2.74 -36.33
C TYR A 13 -3.28 2.75 -37.28
N ALA A 14 -3.60 2.88 -38.56
CA ALA A 14 -2.70 2.82 -39.68
C ALA A 14 -2.13 4.19 -40.05
N SER A 15 -0.92 4.12 -40.62
CA SER A 15 -0.18 5.03 -41.51
C SER A 15 -0.57 6.50 -41.64
N SER A 16 0.40 7.35 -41.32
CA SER A 16 0.64 8.63 -41.98
C SER A 16 2.04 8.58 -42.60
N SER A 17 2.09 8.56 -43.94
CA SER A 17 3.32 8.77 -44.71
C SER A 17 3.31 10.21 -45.22
N SER A 18 4.32 10.98 -44.80
CA SER A 18 4.66 12.28 -45.38
C SER A 18 6.16 12.46 -45.22
N GLU A 19 6.88 12.10 -46.26
CA GLU A 19 8.31 12.34 -46.42
C GLU A 19 8.54 13.84 -46.65
N THR A 20 9.32 14.47 -45.80
CA THR A 20 10.02 15.72 -46.16
C THR A 20 11.48 15.60 -45.74
N VAL A 21 12.30 15.33 -46.74
CA VAL A 21 13.76 15.31 -46.67
C VAL A 21 14.25 16.76 -46.72
N ALA A 22 14.86 17.22 -45.64
CA ALA A 22 15.68 18.43 -45.65
C ALA A 22 16.92 18.20 -44.79
N ARG A 23 18.03 17.85 -45.44
CA ARG A 23 19.34 17.84 -44.80
C ARG A 23 20.38 18.46 -45.74
N GLY A 24 20.68 19.73 -45.45
CA GLY A 24 22.01 20.13 -45.01
C GLY A 24 23.17 19.87 -45.98
N LEU A 25 23.52 20.95 -46.68
CA LEU A 25 24.77 21.20 -47.38
C LEU A 25 26.01 20.79 -46.57
N ARG A 26 26.96 20.11 -47.22
CA ARG A 26 28.40 20.33 -47.00
C ARG A 26 29.11 20.42 -48.34
N ALA A 27 29.78 21.55 -48.50
CA ALA A 27 30.79 21.79 -49.51
C ALA A 27 32.03 20.92 -49.27
N VAL A 28 32.86 20.81 -50.31
CA VAL A 28 34.32 21.03 -50.33
C VAL A 28 34.90 20.12 -51.43
N ARG A 29 35.36 20.71 -52.55
CA ARG A 29 36.79 20.80 -52.94
C ARG A 29 36.92 21.35 -54.36
N ARG A 30 37.77 22.38 -54.45
CA ARG A 30 38.32 22.94 -55.67
C ARG A 30 39.39 22.00 -56.23
N LEU A 31 39.42 21.88 -57.56
CA LEU A 31 40.63 21.68 -58.37
C LEU A 31 40.40 22.50 -59.67
N GLY A 32 41.25 23.49 -59.93
CA GLY A 32 41.46 24.02 -61.29
C GLY A 32 42.73 23.38 -61.89
N PRO A 33 43.31 23.90 -63.00
CA PRO A 33 42.79 24.75 -64.07
C PRO A 33 43.09 24.13 -65.47
N ASP A 34 43.07 24.96 -66.52
CA ASP A 34 43.63 24.77 -67.90
C ASP A 34 42.67 24.35 -69.03
N PRO A 35 43.01 24.60 -70.32
CA PRO A 35 43.00 25.93 -70.94
C PRO A 35 42.23 25.91 -72.27
N ARG A 36 41.58 27.01 -72.68
CA ARG A 36 40.98 27.07 -74.04
C ARG A 36 41.99 27.65 -75.04
N PRO A 37 42.22 26.97 -76.17
CA PRO A 37 43.19 27.41 -77.18
C PRO A 37 42.59 28.47 -78.10
N ALA A 38 43.44 29.37 -78.57
CA ALA A 38 43.32 30.07 -79.85
C ALA A 38 44.63 29.75 -80.63
N PRO A 39 44.75 29.98 -81.95
CA PRO A 39 43.79 30.46 -82.96
C PRO A 39 43.81 29.59 -84.26
N ALA A 40 42.97 29.91 -85.25
CA ALA A 40 43.19 29.45 -86.63
C ALA A 40 43.15 30.66 -87.57
N TRP A 41 44.30 30.94 -88.18
CA TRP A 41 44.52 32.02 -89.14
C TRP A 41 44.23 31.47 -90.54
N VAL A 42 43.35 32.15 -91.28
CA VAL A 42 43.21 32.00 -92.73
C VAL A 42 43.47 33.38 -93.32
N SER A 43 44.55 33.52 -94.09
CA SER A 43 44.92 34.75 -94.79
C SER A 43 44.11 34.90 -96.08
N PRO A 44 43.43 36.04 -96.31
CA PRO A 44 42.97 36.46 -97.64
C PRO A 44 44.07 37.23 -98.40
N PRO A 45 43.93 37.41 -99.73
CA PRO A 45 44.94 38.04 -100.58
C PRO A 45 44.90 39.57 -100.51
N LEU A 46 46.02 40.20 -100.88
CA LEU A 46 46.24 41.65 -100.98
C LEU A 46 45.24 42.34 -101.93
N PRO A 47 44.85 43.60 -101.62
CA PRO A 47 44.95 44.62 -102.64
C PRO A 47 45.72 45.85 -102.16
N ALA A 48 46.33 46.49 -103.14
CA ALA A 48 47.12 47.69 -103.04
C ALA A 48 46.30 48.92 -102.61
N ARG A 49 47.07 49.91 -102.12
CA ARG A 49 46.77 51.35 -102.03
C ARG A 49 46.14 51.83 -100.71
N LEU A 50 47.01 52.37 -99.86
CA LEU A 50 46.68 53.12 -98.65
C LEU A 50 46.04 54.46 -99.00
N ASP A 51 44.81 54.70 -98.53
CA ASP A 51 44.19 56.02 -98.45
C ASP A 51 44.06 56.44 -96.97
N PHE A 52 44.97 57.29 -96.51
CA PHE A 52 45.11 57.73 -95.11
C PHE A 52 43.99 58.67 -94.61
N SER A 53 42.97 58.98 -95.43
CA SER A 53 41.89 59.90 -95.04
C SER A 53 40.64 59.21 -94.47
N LEU A 54 40.44 57.91 -94.69
CA LEU A 54 39.29 57.15 -94.15
C LEU A 54 39.58 56.52 -92.78
N ALA A 55 40.83 56.15 -92.49
CA ALA A 55 41.25 55.55 -91.22
C ALA A 55 41.22 56.54 -90.03
N GLY A 56 41.42 57.84 -90.30
CA GLY A 56 41.32 58.90 -89.29
C GLY A 56 39.88 59.11 -88.80
N ALA A 57 38.90 59.08 -89.70
CA ALA A 57 37.48 59.22 -89.38
C ALA A 57 36.90 58.00 -88.64
N LEU A 58 37.40 56.80 -88.94
CA LEU A 58 37.04 55.60 -88.19
C LEU A 58 37.64 55.61 -86.77
N ASN A 59 38.89 56.06 -86.61
CA ASN A 59 39.54 56.14 -85.29
C ASN A 59 38.92 57.21 -84.36
N THR A 60 38.45 58.33 -84.90
CA THR A 60 37.70 59.33 -84.11
C THR A 60 36.33 58.81 -83.69
N GLY A 61 35.63 58.08 -84.58
CA GLY A 61 34.40 57.35 -84.25
C GLY A 61 34.61 56.35 -83.12
N PHE A 62 35.59 55.46 -83.22
CA PHE A 62 35.92 54.48 -82.17
C PHE A 62 36.31 55.13 -80.83
N LYS A 63 37.01 56.27 -80.84
CA LYS A 63 37.33 57.01 -79.61
C LYS A 63 36.08 57.62 -78.97
N GLN A 64 35.13 58.10 -79.76
CA GLN A 64 33.85 58.58 -79.24
C GLN A 64 32.99 57.43 -78.69
N THR A 65 32.91 56.28 -79.37
CA THR A 65 32.17 55.10 -78.87
C THR A 65 32.78 54.58 -77.57
N ARG A 66 34.11 54.54 -77.48
CA ARG A 66 34.81 54.11 -76.26
C ARG A 66 34.66 55.12 -75.12
N ALA A 67 34.60 56.41 -75.43
CA ALA A 67 34.32 57.45 -74.45
C ALA A 67 32.87 57.39 -73.95
N SER A 68 31.90 57.14 -74.84
CA SER A 68 30.49 56.95 -74.46
C SER A 68 30.28 55.67 -73.65
N GLU A 69 30.92 54.55 -74.03
CA GLU A 69 30.90 53.31 -73.24
C GLU A 69 31.55 53.50 -71.87
N ARG A 70 32.66 54.25 -71.80
CA ARG A 70 33.31 54.57 -70.52
C ARG A 70 32.42 55.44 -69.63
N ALA A 71 31.70 56.42 -70.20
CA ALA A 71 30.76 57.24 -69.46
C ALA A 71 29.57 56.42 -68.95
N GLN A 72 29.02 55.52 -69.76
CA GLN A 72 27.96 54.59 -69.33
C GLN A 72 28.45 53.64 -68.24
N MET A 73 29.68 53.11 -68.35
CA MET A 73 30.27 52.28 -67.30
C MET A 73 30.52 53.06 -66.01
N MET A 74 30.84 54.35 -66.10
CA MET A 74 31.01 55.22 -64.93
C MET A 74 29.65 55.48 -64.25
N GLU A 75 28.61 55.84 -65.01
CA GLU A 75 27.25 56.03 -64.49
C GLU A 75 26.70 54.74 -63.85
N LEU A 76 26.94 53.59 -64.47
CA LEU A 76 26.57 52.29 -63.91
C LEU A 76 27.31 52.00 -62.61
N ASN A 77 28.60 52.34 -62.54
CA ASN A 77 29.42 52.18 -61.35
C ASN A 77 28.98 53.12 -60.22
N ASP A 78 28.65 54.37 -60.51
CA ASP A 78 28.11 55.33 -59.54
C ASP A 78 26.75 54.85 -59.00
N ARG A 79 25.93 54.25 -59.86
CA ARG A 79 24.68 53.60 -59.44
C ARG A 79 24.93 52.35 -58.59
N PHE A 80 25.97 51.57 -58.85
CA PHE A 80 26.36 50.45 -57.98
C PHE A 80 26.93 50.92 -56.65
N ALA A 81 27.73 51.99 -56.63
CA ALA A 81 28.28 52.57 -55.41
C ALA A 81 27.15 53.04 -54.48
N SER A 82 26.18 53.81 -55.02
CA SER A 82 24.99 54.23 -54.26
C SER A 82 24.12 53.06 -53.80
N TYR A 83 23.99 51.99 -54.60
CA TYR A 83 23.29 50.77 -54.16
C TYR A 83 24.04 50.05 -53.03
N ILE A 84 25.37 49.93 -53.11
CA ILE A 84 26.21 49.32 -52.06
C ILE A 84 26.12 50.14 -50.77
N GLU A 85 26.16 51.47 -50.84
CA GLU A 85 25.97 52.35 -49.69
C GLU A 85 24.58 52.18 -49.08
N LYS A 86 23.54 52.07 -49.91
CA LYS A 86 22.18 51.80 -49.43
C LYS A 86 22.06 50.44 -48.75
N VAL A 87 22.68 49.40 -49.32
CA VAL A 87 22.72 48.06 -48.71
C VAL A 87 23.47 48.10 -47.38
N ARG A 88 24.63 48.75 -47.30
CA ARG A 88 25.39 48.90 -46.04
C ARG A 88 24.59 49.66 -44.98
N PHE A 89 23.89 50.73 -45.38
CA PHE A 89 23.01 51.48 -44.48
C PHE A 89 21.87 50.60 -43.96
N LEU A 90 21.21 49.84 -44.84
CA LEU A 90 20.14 48.91 -44.45
C LEU A 90 20.66 47.75 -43.59
N GLU A 91 21.85 47.23 -43.86
CA GLU A 91 22.52 46.22 -43.04
C GLU A 91 22.85 46.77 -41.65
N GLN A 92 23.33 48.00 -41.57
CA GLN A 92 23.63 48.65 -40.29
C GLN A 92 22.34 48.92 -39.50
N GLN A 93 21.27 49.36 -40.15
CA GLN A 93 19.95 49.51 -39.52
C GLN A 93 19.39 48.16 -39.06
N ASN A 94 19.47 47.11 -39.87
CA ASN A 94 19.04 45.77 -39.46
C ASN A 94 19.85 45.23 -38.28
N LYS A 95 21.17 45.50 -38.23
CA LYS A 95 22.01 45.16 -37.07
C LYS A 95 21.57 45.90 -35.81
N ALA A 96 21.26 47.19 -35.92
CA ALA A 96 20.75 47.99 -34.80
C ALA A 96 19.39 47.47 -34.31
N LEU A 97 18.44 47.25 -35.22
CA LEU A 97 17.12 46.69 -34.88
C LEU A 97 17.22 45.28 -34.29
N ALA A 98 18.13 44.44 -34.78
CA ALA A 98 18.36 43.10 -34.21
C ALA A 98 18.93 43.19 -32.78
N ALA A 99 19.81 44.17 -32.51
CA ALA A 99 20.34 44.40 -31.17
C ALA A 99 19.26 44.89 -30.21
N GLU A 100 18.43 45.85 -30.63
CA GLU A 100 17.29 46.35 -29.84
C GLU A 100 16.27 45.24 -29.55
N LEU A 101 15.95 44.41 -30.55
CA LEU A 101 15.03 43.28 -30.41
C LEU A 101 15.58 42.20 -29.45
N ASN A 102 16.89 41.95 -29.47
CA ASN A 102 17.52 41.05 -28.52
C ASN A 102 17.55 41.61 -27.09
N GLN A 103 17.74 42.93 -26.93
CA GLN A 103 17.67 43.60 -25.62
C GLN A 103 16.24 43.56 -25.05
N LEU A 104 15.22 43.83 -25.87
CA LEU A 104 13.82 43.75 -25.44
C LEU A 104 13.40 42.33 -25.09
N ARG A 105 13.83 41.32 -25.86
CA ARG A 105 13.60 39.90 -25.54
C ARG A 105 14.29 39.45 -24.25
N ALA A 106 15.44 40.04 -23.92
CA ALA A 106 16.13 39.78 -22.65
C ALA A 106 15.48 40.53 -21.47
N ALA A 107 14.73 41.60 -21.73
CA ALA A 107 13.98 42.38 -20.73
C ALA A 107 12.53 41.89 -20.54
N GLU A 108 12.00 41.11 -21.49
CA GLU A 108 10.71 40.40 -21.37
C GLU A 108 10.75 39.32 -20.27
N PRO A 109 9.58 38.87 -19.75
CA PRO A 109 9.32 38.72 -18.32
C PRO A 109 9.84 37.40 -17.73
N THR A 110 11.14 37.12 -17.81
CA THR A 110 11.77 35.97 -17.13
C THR A 110 11.56 36.08 -15.62
N ARG A 111 11.70 37.28 -15.04
CA ARG A 111 11.51 37.49 -13.59
C ARG A 111 10.10 37.16 -13.09
N LEU A 112 9.07 37.44 -13.87
CA LEU A 112 7.69 37.12 -13.50
C LEU A 112 7.42 35.61 -13.65
N ALA A 113 7.93 34.99 -14.72
CA ALA A 113 7.89 33.55 -14.91
C ALA A 113 8.62 32.81 -13.78
N ASP A 114 9.78 33.31 -13.35
CA ASP A 114 10.58 32.74 -12.25
C ASP A 114 9.83 32.82 -10.90
N VAL A 115 9.15 33.95 -10.62
CA VAL A 115 8.33 34.10 -9.41
C VAL A 115 7.16 33.12 -9.44
N TYR A 116 6.40 33.03 -10.54
CA TYR A 116 5.32 32.06 -10.65
C TYR A 116 5.82 30.61 -10.58
N GLN A 117 7.01 30.34 -11.10
CA GLN A 117 7.61 29.02 -11.04
C GLN A 117 8.07 28.65 -9.63
N ALA A 118 8.59 29.61 -8.85
CA ALA A 118 8.91 29.43 -7.44
C ALA A 118 7.64 29.18 -6.60
N GLU A 119 6.58 29.97 -6.81
CA GLU A 119 5.27 29.77 -6.16
C GLU A 119 4.67 28.40 -6.51
N LEU A 120 4.78 27.97 -7.78
CA LEU A 120 4.32 26.65 -8.21
C LEU A 120 5.11 25.51 -7.54
N GLN A 121 6.42 25.67 -7.37
CA GLN A 121 7.26 24.72 -6.65
C GLN A 121 6.88 24.65 -5.17
N GLU A 122 6.65 25.80 -4.53
CA GLU A 122 6.22 25.84 -3.12
C GLU A 122 4.84 25.22 -2.93
N LEU A 123 3.88 25.52 -3.80
CA LEU A 123 2.55 24.91 -3.76
C LEU A 123 2.59 23.40 -3.96
N ARG A 124 3.45 22.90 -4.86
CA ARG A 124 3.68 21.46 -5.03
C ARG A 124 4.27 20.84 -3.78
N LEU A 125 5.26 21.48 -3.17
CA LEU A 125 5.90 20.98 -1.95
C LEU A 125 4.92 20.95 -0.76
N ARG A 126 4.05 21.96 -0.65
CA ARG A 126 2.95 21.98 0.33
C ARG A 126 1.92 20.88 0.04
N LEU A 127 1.57 20.66 -1.24
CA LEU A 127 0.68 19.57 -1.62
C LEU A 127 1.27 18.21 -1.24
N ASP A 128 2.55 17.98 -1.53
CA ASP A 128 3.24 16.74 -1.18
C ASP A 128 3.29 16.52 0.34
N GLN A 129 3.53 17.59 1.11
CA GLN A 129 3.47 17.54 2.58
C GLN A 129 2.08 17.22 3.09
N LEU A 130 1.03 17.83 2.54
CA LEU A 130 -0.35 17.56 2.90
C LEU A 130 -0.77 16.13 2.51
N MET A 131 -0.35 15.64 1.34
CA MET A 131 -0.59 14.27 0.88
C MET A 131 0.10 13.26 1.81
N ALA A 132 1.36 13.50 2.19
CA ALA A 132 2.07 12.66 3.14
C ALA A 132 1.42 12.71 4.54
N GLY A 133 0.93 13.87 4.97
CA GLY A 133 0.16 14.04 6.20
C GLY A 133 -1.15 13.27 6.18
N SER A 134 -1.92 13.38 5.09
CA SER A 134 -3.18 12.64 4.89
C SER A 134 -2.94 11.14 4.94
N ALA A 135 -1.94 10.64 4.22
CA ALA A 135 -1.60 9.22 4.22
C ALA A 135 -1.21 8.71 5.61
N ARG A 136 -0.47 9.50 6.41
CA ARG A 136 -0.14 9.15 7.80
C ARG A 136 -1.39 9.06 8.68
N VAL A 137 -2.26 10.07 8.62
CA VAL A 137 -3.50 10.11 9.40
C VAL A 137 -4.46 8.98 8.97
N GLU A 138 -4.50 8.64 7.69
CA GLU A 138 -5.27 7.50 7.19
C GLU A 138 -4.77 6.17 7.76
N VAL A 139 -3.46 5.95 7.79
CA VAL A 139 -2.87 4.75 8.42
C VAL A 139 -3.14 4.72 9.92
N GLU A 140 -3.00 5.85 10.62
CA GLU A 140 -3.34 5.94 12.06
C GLU A 140 -4.82 5.65 12.32
N ARG A 141 -5.72 6.20 11.49
CA ARG A 141 -7.16 5.89 11.55
C ARG A 141 -7.42 4.40 11.35
N ASP A 142 -6.79 3.78 10.37
CA ASP A 142 -7.00 2.37 10.07
C ASP A 142 -6.46 1.48 11.20
N ASN A 143 -5.31 1.81 11.78
CA ASN A 143 -4.78 1.14 12.97
C ASN A 143 -5.74 1.28 14.16
N LEU A 144 -6.22 2.49 14.45
CA LEU A 144 -7.19 2.71 15.52
C LEU A 144 -8.52 1.99 15.26
N ALA A 145 -8.97 1.87 14.02
CA ALA A 145 -10.15 1.11 13.65
C ALA A 145 -9.97 -0.39 13.90
N LEU A 146 -8.79 -0.93 13.60
CA LEU A 146 -8.44 -2.33 13.92
C LEU A 146 -8.38 -2.56 15.44
N ASP A 147 -7.76 -1.65 16.19
CA ASP A 147 -7.70 -1.73 17.66
C ASP A 147 -9.10 -1.65 18.29
N LEU A 148 -9.96 -0.75 17.79
CA LEU A 148 -11.35 -0.66 18.21
C LEU A 148 -12.12 -1.95 17.92
N GLY A 149 -11.94 -2.53 16.73
CA GLY A 149 -12.55 -3.82 16.38
C GLY A 149 -12.09 -4.94 17.32
N ALA A 150 -10.79 -5.01 17.61
CA ALA A 150 -10.23 -6.00 18.54
C ALA A 150 -10.75 -5.82 19.98
N LEU A 151 -10.90 -4.58 20.45
CA LEU A 151 -11.47 -4.28 21.76
C LEU A 151 -12.97 -4.61 21.83
N GLN A 152 -13.73 -4.31 20.77
CA GLN A 152 -15.14 -4.69 20.67
C GLN A 152 -15.33 -6.20 20.70
N GLN A 153 -14.48 -6.95 19.99
CA GLN A 153 -14.51 -8.42 20.03
C GLN A 153 -14.22 -8.95 21.43
N LYS A 154 -13.15 -8.45 22.08
CA LYS A 154 -12.83 -8.83 23.47
C LYS A 154 -13.98 -8.52 24.44
N LEU A 155 -14.62 -7.35 24.28
CA LEU A 155 -15.78 -6.98 25.11
C LEU A 155 -16.94 -7.96 24.90
N GLN A 156 -17.20 -8.35 23.66
CA GLN A 156 -18.25 -9.32 23.34
C GLN A 156 -17.94 -10.69 23.94
N ASP A 157 -16.70 -11.16 23.81
CA ASP A 157 -16.25 -12.43 24.39
C ASP A 157 -16.42 -12.42 25.92
N GLU A 158 -15.95 -11.36 26.60
CA GLU A 158 -16.14 -11.18 28.05
C GLU A 158 -17.63 -11.12 28.44
N ALA A 159 -18.48 -10.46 27.65
CA ALA A 159 -19.92 -10.43 27.89
C ALA A 159 -20.55 -11.84 27.80
N THR A 160 -20.11 -12.66 26.83
CA THR A 160 -20.58 -14.05 26.71
C THR A 160 -20.08 -14.92 27.87
N LEU A 161 -18.83 -14.77 28.30
CA LEU A 161 -18.28 -15.47 29.46
C LEU A 161 -19.00 -15.08 30.74
N ARG A 162 -19.29 -13.78 30.92
CA ARG A 162 -20.08 -13.29 32.06
C ARG A 162 -21.47 -13.91 32.08
N LEU A 163 -22.16 -13.94 30.94
CA LEU A 163 -23.49 -14.55 30.83
C LEU A 163 -23.45 -16.06 31.12
N GLN A 164 -22.44 -16.78 30.64
CA GLN A 164 -22.24 -18.19 30.97
C GLN A 164 -22.03 -18.40 32.48
N ALA A 165 -21.18 -17.59 33.11
CA ALA A 165 -20.95 -17.64 34.55
C ALA A 165 -22.21 -17.28 35.36
N GLU A 166 -22.98 -16.28 34.93
CA GLU A 166 -24.26 -15.91 35.53
C GLU A 166 -25.28 -17.06 35.45
N ASN A 167 -25.37 -17.74 34.30
CA ASN A 167 -26.23 -18.91 34.11
C ASN A 167 -25.80 -20.09 34.99
N SER A 168 -24.50 -20.39 35.06
CA SER A 168 -23.99 -21.43 35.96
C SER A 168 -24.22 -21.09 37.43
N LEU A 169 -24.10 -19.82 37.82
CA LEU A 169 -24.42 -19.39 39.18
C LEU A 169 -25.92 -19.55 39.49
N ALA A 170 -26.78 -19.25 38.51
CA ALA A 170 -28.22 -19.46 38.65
C ALA A 170 -28.56 -20.94 38.79
N SER A 171 -27.94 -21.83 38.01
CA SER A 171 -28.14 -23.27 38.14
C SER A 171 -27.65 -23.79 39.48
N TYR A 172 -26.48 -23.35 39.97
CA TYR A 172 -25.99 -23.76 41.29
C TYR A 172 -26.87 -23.26 42.44
N ARG A 173 -27.46 -22.07 42.32
CA ARG A 173 -28.45 -21.59 43.29
C ARG A 173 -29.69 -22.47 43.30
N GLN A 174 -30.22 -22.82 42.13
CA GLN A 174 -31.35 -23.72 42.01
C GLN A 174 -31.03 -25.11 42.61
N GLU A 175 -29.86 -25.68 42.28
CA GLU A 175 -29.41 -26.96 42.85
C GLU A 175 -29.27 -26.89 44.38
N ALA A 176 -28.80 -25.76 44.92
CA ALA A 176 -28.73 -25.55 46.36
C ALA A 176 -30.14 -25.46 47.00
N ASP A 177 -31.07 -24.73 46.37
CA ASP A 177 -32.45 -24.64 46.83
C ASP A 177 -33.12 -26.03 46.79
N ASP A 178 -32.97 -26.78 45.69
CA ASP A 178 -33.49 -28.14 45.55
C ASP A 178 -32.90 -29.09 46.61
N ALA A 179 -31.60 -28.97 46.91
CA ALA A 179 -30.95 -29.73 47.97
C ALA A 179 -31.49 -29.36 49.37
N THR A 180 -31.77 -28.07 49.63
CA THR A 180 -32.39 -27.65 50.90
C THR A 180 -33.83 -28.17 51.04
N LEU A 181 -34.61 -28.19 49.95
CA LEU A 181 -35.95 -28.78 49.95
C LEU A 181 -35.90 -30.27 50.23
N ALA A 182 -34.99 -31.01 49.58
CA ALA A 182 -34.78 -32.42 49.83
C ALA A 182 -34.35 -32.70 51.28
N HIS A 183 -33.50 -31.85 51.85
CA HIS A 183 -33.13 -31.93 53.27
C HIS A 183 -34.35 -31.77 54.18
N LEU A 184 -35.17 -30.74 53.95
CA LEU A 184 -36.40 -30.47 54.73
C LEU A 184 -37.44 -31.59 54.57
N ASP A 185 -37.54 -32.23 53.41
CA ASP A 185 -38.42 -33.39 53.19
C ASP A 185 -37.93 -34.60 54.00
N LEU A 186 -36.61 -34.85 54.01
CA LEU A 186 -36.01 -35.92 54.79
C LEU A 186 -36.14 -35.67 56.31
N GLU A 187 -35.93 -34.44 56.77
CA GLU A 187 -36.15 -34.04 58.18
C GLU A 187 -37.59 -34.31 58.61
N ARG A 188 -38.58 -33.87 57.81
CA ARG A 188 -40.00 -34.18 58.08
C ARG A 188 -40.28 -35.67 58.11
N LYS A 189 -39.63 -36.46 57.25
CA LYS A 189 -39.79 -37.92 57.26
C LYS A 189 -39.18 -38.54 58.52
N ILE A 190 -38.04 -38.05 58.98
CA ILE A 190 -37.42 -38.45 60.23
C ILE A 190 -38.35 -38.14 61.40
N GLU A 191 -38.84 -36.91 61.51
CA GLU A 191 -39.79 -36.49 62.56
C GLU A 191 -41.05 -37.37 62.58
N SER A 192 -41.64 -37.64 61.41
CA SER A 192 -42.79 -38.53 61.28
C SER A 192 -42.50 -39.97 61.73
N LEU A 193 -41.33 -40.52 61.41
CA LEU A 193 -40.92 -41.85 61.85
C LEU A 193 -40.64 -41.88 63.37
N GLU A 194 -40.07 -40.81 63.92
CA GLU A 194 -39.87 -40.67 65.37
C GLU A 194 -41.20 -40.57 66.13
N GLU A 195 -42.20 -39.89 65.57
CA GLU A 195 -43.56 -39.87 66.10
C GLU A 195 -44.20 -41.27 66.06
N GLU A 196 -44.05 -42.00 64.95
CA GLU A 196 -44.54 -43.37 64.80
C GLU A 196 -43.89 -44.32 65.82
N ILE A 197 -42.56 -44.25 65.99
CA ILE A 197 -41.83 -45.03 67.00
C ILE A 197 -42.33 -44.69 68.41
N ARG A 198 -42.52 -43.41 68.73
CA ARG A 198 -43.05 -42.99 70.04
C ARG A 198 -44.48 -43.49 70.26
N PHE A 199 -45.32 -43.47 69.23
CA PHE A 199 -46.68 -43.96 69.28
C PHE A 199 -46.72 -45.48 69.52
N LEU A 200 -45.97 -46.26 68.73
CA LEU A 200 -45.85 -47.71 68.91
C LEU A 200 -45.27 -48.07 70.28
N GLY A 201 -44.30 -47.31 70.78
CA GLY A 201 -43.76 -47.47 72.13
C GLY A 201 -44.83 -47.30 73.21
N LYS A 202 -45.67 -46.26 73.11
CA LYS A 202 -46.78 -46.04 74.06
C LYS A 202 -47.82 -47.16 74.00
N ILE A 203 -48.21 -47.60 72.80
CA ILE A 203 -49.13 -48.73 72.64
C ILE A 203 -48.54 -49.99 73.29
N HIS A 204 -47.27 -50.28 73.04
CA HIS A 204 -46.63 -51.45 73.62
C HIS A 204 -46.57 -51.37 75.16
N GLU A 205 -46.27 -50.20 75.72
CA GLU A 205 -46.33 -49.98 77.18
C GLU A 205 -47.74 -50.19 77.74
N GLU A 206 -48.77 -49.70 77.04
CA GLU A 206 -50.18 -49.89 77.40
C GLU A 206 -50.60 -51.37 77.31
N GLU A 207 -50.25 -52.07 76.23
CA GLU A 207 -50.51 -53.50 76.04
C GLU A 207 -49.81 -54.35 77.12
N VAL A 208 -48.55 -54.04 77.42
CA VAL A 208 -47.81 -54.71 78.50
C VAL A 208 -48.49 -54.47 79.84
N ARG A 209 -48.93 -53.23 80.12
CA ARG A 209 -49.69 -52.91 81.34
C ARG A 209 -51.01 -53.66 81.41
N GLU A 210 -51.76 -53.72 80.30
CA GLU A 210 -53.01 -54.47 80.22
C GLU A 210 -52.79 -55.97 80.40
N LEU A 211 -51.77 -56.56 79.78
CA LEU A 211 -51.41 -57.96 79.96
C LEU A 211 -50.96 -58.26 81.39
N GLN A 212 -50.21 -57.35 82.02
CA GLN A 212 -49.85 -57.46 83.44
C GLN A 212 -51.10 -57.38 84.34
N GLU A 213 -52.02 -56.46 84.06
CA GLU A 213 -53.30 -56.37 84.76
C GLU A 213 -54.17 -57.60 84.52
N GLN A 214 -54.21 -58.14 83.30
CA GLN A 214 -54.95 -59.35 82.97
C GLN A 214 -54.34 -60.56 83.67
N LEU A 215 -53.01 -60.68 83.72
CA LEU A 215 -52.33 -61.74 84.47
C LEU A 215 -52.62 -61.63 85.97
N ALA A 216 -52.65 -60.41 86.51
CA ALA A 216 -53.04 -60.14 87.90
C ALA A 216 -54.53 -60.44 88.17
N LYS A 217 -55.42 -60.15 87.22
CA LYS A 217 -56.87 -60.43 87.28
C LYS A 217 -57.19 -61.91 87.06
N GLN A 218 -56.41 -62.62 86.24
CA GLN A 218 -56.55 -64.05 85.94
C GLN A 218 -55.95 -64.95 87.01
N GLN A 219 -55.26 -64.40 88.01
CA GLN A 219 -54.96 -65.10 89.26
C GLN A 219 -56.21 -65.22 90.17
N VAL A 220 -57.40 -65.41 89.60
CA VAL A 220 -58.62 -65.79 90.30
C VAL A 220 -59.44 -66.70 89.38
N HIS A 221 -59.64 -67.91 89.89
CA HIS A 221 -60.50 -68.99 89.39
C HIS A 221 -61.91 -68.48 89.03
N VAL A 222 -62.35 -68.69 87.79
CA VAL A 222 -63.73 -68.39 87.37
C VAL A 222 -64.31 -69.59 86.63
N GLU A 223 -65.06 -70.40 87.38
CA GLU A 223 -66.02 -71.37 86.87
C GLU A 223 -67.22 -70.59 86.29
N MET A 224 -67.43 -70.70 84.98
CA MET A 224 -68.55 -70.06 84.28
C MET A 224 -69.57 -71.11 83.85
N ASP A 225 -70.65 -71.20 84.64
CA ASP A 225 -71.81 -72.03 84.37
C ASP A 225 -72.68 -71.34 83.29
N VAL A 226 -72.58 -71.80 82.03
CA VAL A 226 -73.30 -71.25 80.88
C VAL A 226 -74.55 -72.08 80.62
N ALA A 227 -75.70 -71.55 81.04
CA ALA A 227 -77.00 -72.06 80.64
C ALA A 227 -77.10 -72.06 79.11
N LYS A 228 -77.38 -73.23 78.54
CA LYS A 228 -77.43 -73.55 77.10
C LYS A 228 -78.23 -72.49 76.30
N PRO A 229 -77.57 -71.63 75.50
CA PRO A 229 -78.19 -71.11 74.30
C PRO A 229 -78.24 -72.25 73.27
N ASP A 230 -79.09 -72.14 72.25
CA ASP A 230 -79.20 -73.16 71.20
C ASP A 230 -77.88 -73.34 70.44
N LEU A 231 -77.05 -74.25 70.95
CA LEU A 231 -75.70 -74.56 70.50
C LEU A 231 -75.69 -74.94 69.02
N THR A 232 -76.79 -75.48 68.52
CA THR A 232 -76.93 -75.88 67.12
C THR A 232 -77.00 -74.67 66.19
N ALA A 233 -77.66 -73.59 66.61
CA ALA A 233 -77.72 -72.35 65.85
C ALA A 233 -76.38 -71.60 65.90
N ALA A 234 -75.79 -71.46 67.10
CA ALA A 234 -74.49 -70.82 67.27
C ALA A 234 -73.34 -71.58 66.56
N LEU A 235 -73.32 -72.91 66.61
CA LEU A 235 -72.33 -73.70 65.87
C LEU A 235 -72.52 -73.62 64.35
N ARG A 236 -73.77 -73.54 63.86
CA ARG A 236 -74.04 -73.27 62.44
C ARG A 236 -73.54 -71.90 62.04
N GLU A 237 -73.80 -70.90 62.86
CA GLU A 237 -73.41 -69.51 62.63
C GLU A 237 -71.89 -69.32 62.65
N ILE A 238 -71.20 -69.90 63.63
CA ILE A 238 -69.73 -69.95 63.68
C ILE A 238 -69.18 -70.66 62.44
N ARG A 239 -69.78 -71.77 62.00
CA ARG A 239 -69.35 -72.50 60.80
C ARG A 239 -69.57 -71.67 59.53
N THR A 240 -70.68 -70.94 59.43
CA THR A 240 -70.93 -70.02 58.30
C THR A 240 -69.98 -68.82 58.32
N GLN A 241 -69.66 -68.29 59.49
CA GLN A 241 -68.69 -67.19 59.64
C GLN A 241 -67.27 -67.66 59.29
N TYR A 242 -66.85 -68.84 59.72
CA TYR A 242 -65.56 -69.43 59.33
C TYR A 242 -65.52 -69.73 57.83
N ALA A 243 -66.60 -70.26 57.24
CA ALA A 243 -66.67 -70.48 55.81
C ALA A 243 -66.61 -69.17 55.02
N ALA A 244 -67.31 -68.12 55.48
CA ALA A 244 -67.28 -66.78 54.88
C ALA A 244 -65.90 -66.11 55.03
N ALA A 245 -65.27 -66.21 56.20
CA ALA A 245 -63.93 -65.68 56.45
C ALA A 245 -62.88 -66.42 55.62
N ALA A 246 -62.97 -67.75 55.50
CA ALA A 246 -62.10 -68.52 54.63
C ALA A 246 -62.28 -68.16 53.15
N SER A 247 -63.52 -67.94 52.69
CA SER A 247 -63.76 -67.48 51.32
C SER A 247 -63.29 -66.04 51.08
N SER A 248 -63.48 -65.13 52.05
CA SER A 248 -63.02 -63.74 51.98
C SER A 248 -61.49 -63.69 51.93
N ASN A 249 -60.81 -64.42 52.83
CA ASN A 249 -59.36 -64.50 52.84
C ASN A 249 -58.79 -65.09 51.53
N MET A 250 -59.46 -66.10 50.95
CA MET A 250 -59.04 -66.64 49.65
C MET A 250 -59.21 -65.62 48.52
N GLN A 251 -60.32 -64.89 48.48
CA GLN A 251 -60.55 -63.82 47.50
C GLN A 251 -59.56 -62.66 47.67
N GLU A 252 -59.35 -62.21 48.90
CA GLU A 252 -58.37 -61.17 49.23
C GLU A 252 -56.95 -61.58 48.84
N ALA A 253 -56.56 -62.84 49.06
CA ALA A 253 -55.28 -63.37 48.61
C ALA A 253 -55.19 -63.40 47.07
N GLU A 254 -56.23 -63.87 46.37
CA GLU A 254 -56.27 -63.88 44.90
C GLU A 254 -56.18 -62.46 44.32
N GLU A 255 -56.95 -61.51 44.87
CA GLU A 255 -56.92 -60.10 44.48
C GLU A 255 -55.56 -59.47 44.77
N TRP A 256 -54.96 -59.77 45.92
CA TRP A 256 -53.63 -59.31 46.27
C TRP A 256 -52.57 -59.84 45.31
N TYR A 257 -52.58 -61.13 44.99
CA TYR A 257 -51.67 -61.71 44.00
C TYR A 257 -51.91 -61.11 42.62
N ARG A 258 -53.17 -60.97 42.20
CA ARG A 258 -53.51 -60.38 40.91
C ARG A 258 -53.02 -58.95 40.78
N SER A 259 -53.19 -58.13 41.83
CA SER A 259 -52.66 -56.77 41.92
C SER A 259 -51.13 -56.76 41.86
N LYS A 260 -50.46 -57.67 42.58
CA LYS A 260 -49.00 -57.80 42.50
C LYS A 260 -48.51 -58.23 41.12
N PHE A 261 -49.23 -59.10 40.43
CA PHE A 261 -48.90 -59.48 39.06
C PHE A 261 -49.08 -58.31 38.10
N THR A 262 -50.14 -57.52 38.22
CA THR A 262 -50.32 -56.31 37.40
C THR A 262 -49.23 -55.29 37.67
N ASP A 263 -48.90 -55.02 38.94
CA ASP A 263 -47.84 -54.09 39.33
C ASP A 263 -46.48 -54.48 38.74
N LEU A 264 -46.13 -55.78 38.82
CA LEU A 264 -44.88 -56.30 38.25
C LEU A 264 -44.88 -56.23 36.72
N THR A 265 -46.01 -56.50 36.08
CA THR A 265 -46.16 -56.43 34.63
C THR A 265 -46.02 -54.98 34.15
N ASP A 266 -46.65 -54.03 34.83
CA ASP A 266 -46.58 -52.60 34.53
C ASP A 266 -45.18 -52.03 34.81
N ALA A 267 -44.51 -52.48 35.87
CA ALA A 267 -43.12 -52.13 36.14
C ALA A 267 -42.18 -52.66 35.04
N ALA A 268 -42.38 -53.91 34.60
CA ALA A 268 -41.61 -54.49 33.50
C ALA A 268 -41.85 -53.75 32.17
N ALA A 269 -43.10 -53.38 31.87
CA ALA A 269 -43.44 -52.60 30.68
C ALA A 269 -42.80 -51.20 30.70
N ARG A 270 -42.85 -50.50 31.83
CA ARG A 270 -42.17 -49.20 32.01
C ARG A 270 -40.66 -49.32 31.82
N ASN A 271 -40.03 -50.33 32.44
CA ASN A 271 -38.60 -50.57 32.27
C ASN A 271 -38.22 -50.89 30.82
N ALA A 272 -39.04 -51.67 30.11
CA ALA A 272 -38.82 -51.97 28.69
C ALA A 272 -38.90 -50.70 27.83
N GLU A 273 -39.85 -49.81 28.12
CA GLU A 273 -39.99 -48.53 27.42
C GLU A 273 -38.83 -47.57 27.71
N LEU A 274 -38.39 -47.45 28.98
CA LEU A 274 -37.20 -46.68 29.34
C LEU A 274 -35.94 -47.20 28.64
N LEU A 275 -35.77 -48.53 28.56
CA LEU A 275 -34.67 -49.14 27.81
C LEU A 275 -34.75 -48.85 26.31
N ARG A 276 -35.96 -48.81 25.74
CA ARG A 276 -36.18 -48.46 24.33
C ARG A 276 -35.84 -47.00 24.07
N GLN A 277 -36.26 -46.09 24.95
CA GLN A 277 -35.95 -44.66 24.88
C GLN A 277 -34.44 -44.43 25.00
N ALA A 278 -33.77 -45.00 26.01
CA ALA A 278 -32.32 -44.90 26.18
C ALA A 278 -31.55 -45.44 24.94
N LYS A 279 -32.02 -46.54 24.34
CA LYS A 279 -31.44 -47.06 23.09
C LYS A 279 -31.64 -46.10 21.91
N HIS A 280 -32.80 -45.46 21.82
CA HIS A 280 -33.08 -44.49 20.76
C HIS A 280 -32.19 -43.25 20.90
N GLU A 281 -32.10 -42.69 22.10
CA GLU A 281 -31.22 -41.56 22.42
C GLU A 281 -29.75 -41.90 22.13
N ALA A 282 -29.26 -43.06 22.57
CA ALA A 282 -27.91 -43.52 22.25
C ALA A 282 -27.67 -43.63 20.74
N SER A 283 -28.68 -44.08 19.97
CA SER A 283 -28.58 -44.16 18.51
C SER A 283 -28.54 -42.77 17.84
N ASP A 284 -29.26 -41.80 18.38
CA ASP A 284 -29.29 -40.43 17.86
C ASP A 284 -28.02 -39.66 18.22
N TYR A 285 -27.50 -39.80 19.44
CA TYR A 285 -26.18 -39.28 19.79
C TYR A 285 -25.08 -39.87 18.91
N ARG A 286 -25.16 -41.16 18.58
CA ARG A 286 -24.21 -41.78 17.65
C ARG A 286 -24.30 -41.18 16.24
N ARG A 287 -25.51 -40.89 15.74
CA ARG A 287 -25.71 -40.23 14.44
C ARG A 287 -25.21 -38.79 14.45
N GLN A 288 -25.49 -38.04 15.52
CA GLN A 288 -24.99 -36.67 15.69
C GLN A 288 -23.46 -36.64 15.74
N LEU A 289 -22.84 -37.57 16.45
CA LEU A 289 -21.39 -37.69 16.51
C LEU A 289 -20.81 -38.00 15.12
N GLN A 290 -21.42 -38.89 14.36
CA GLN A 290 -21.01 -39.16 12.97
C GLN A 290 -21.16 -37.92 12.07
N ALA A 291 -22.27 -37.19 12.16
CA ALA A 291 -22.49 -35.97 11.39
C ALA A 291 -21.44 -34.90 11.72
N LEU A 292 -21.21 -34.63 13.01
CA LEU A 292 -20.18 -33.70 13.47
C LEU A 292 -18.77 -34.14 13.05
N THR A 293 -18.49 -35.45 13.03
CA THR A 293 -17.20 -35.98 12.56
C THR A 293 -17.01 -35.71 11.07
N CYS A 294 -18.03 -35.96 10.24
CA CYS A 294 -18.00 -35.64 8.82
C CYS A 294 -17.82 -34.13 8.57
N ASP A 295 -18.52 -33.29 9.34
CA ASP A 295 -18.40 -31.84 9.23
C ASP A 295 -16.98 -31.38 9.60
N LEU A 296 -16.40 -31.92 10.68
CA LEU A 296 -15.01 -31.66 11.07
C LEU A 296 -14.01 -32.09 9.99
N GLU A 297 -14.18 -33.27 9.39
CA GLU A 297 -13.34 -33.75 8.30
C GLU A 297 -13.46 -32.86 7.06
N SER A 298 -14.67 -32.41 6.73
CA SER A 298 -14.91 -31.49 5.62
C SER A 298 -14.25 -30.13 5.83
N LEU A 299 -14.36 -29.56 7.04
CA LEU A 299 -13.74 -28.29 7.42
C LEU A 299 -12.22 -28.39 7.49
N ARG A 300 -11.68 -29.53 7.95
CA ARG A 300 -10.24 -29.80 7.88
C ARG A 300 -9.78 -29.83 6.42
N GLY A 301 -10.50 -30.52 5.54
CA GLY A 301 -10.18 -30.56 4.11
C GLY A 301 -10.22 -29.19 3.42
N THR A 302 -11.22 -28.35 3.75
CA THR A 302 -11.28 -26.98 3.21
C THR A 302 -10.17 -26.09 3.77
N ASN A 303 -9.85 -26.21 5.06
CA ASN A 303 -8.75 -25.46 5.66
C ASN A 303 -7.40 -25.83 5.02
N GLU A 304 -7.08 -27.13 4.91
CA GLU A 304 -5.87 -27.57 4.21
C GLU A 304 -5.81 -27.07 2.76
N SER A 305 -6.94 -27.03 2.06
CA SER A 305 -7.02 -26.49 0.69
C SER A 305 -6.70 -24.99 0.66
N LEU A 306 -7.27 -24.21 1.58
CA LEU A 306 -7.01 -22.78 1.70
C LEU A 306 -5.55 -22.51 2.08
N GLU A 307 -4.98 -23.27 3.01
CA GLU A 307 -3.56 -23.15 3.35
C GLU A 307 -2.65 -23.46 2.15
N ARG A 308 -2.96 -24.50 1.35
CA ARG A 308 -2.23 -24.79 0.11
C ARG A 308 -2.34 -23.61 -0.87
N GLN A 309 -3.54 -23.05 -1.05
CA GLN A 309 -3.74 -21.89 -1.92
C GLN A 309 -2.96 -20.66 -1.43
N MET A 310 -2.91 -20.39 -0.12
CA MET A 310 -2.11 -19.29 0.42
C MET A 310 -0.63 -19.50 0.13
N ARG A 311 -0.08 -20.70 0.41
CA ARG A 311 1.32 -21.02 0.11
C ARG A 311 1.63 -20.87 -1.38
N GLU A 312 0.74 -21.34 -2.25
CA GLU A 312 0.92 -21.16 -3.70
C GLU A 312 0.91 -19.68 -4.12
N GLN A 313 0.05 -18.84 -3.53
CA GLN A 313 0.03 -17.40 -3.81
C GLN A 313 1.28 -16.71 -3.29
N GLU A 314 1.72 -17.02 -2.07
CA GLU A 314 2.97 -16.52 -1.49
C GLU A 314 4.18 -16.88 -2.36
N GLU A 315 4.27 -18.14 -2.81
CA GLU A 315 5.34 -18.54 -3.72
C GLU A 315 5.25 -17.87 -5.09
N ARG A 316 4.04 -17.65 -5.63
CA ARG A 316 3.85 -16.91 -6.90
C ARG A 316 4.33 -15.47 -6.75
N HIS A 317 3.93 -14.78 -5.69
CA HIS A 317 4.36 -13.42 -5.41
C HIS A 317 5.87 -13.33 -5.14
N SER A 318 6.44 -14.31 -4.44
CA SER A 318 7.88 -14.41 -4.24
C SER A 318 8.63 -14.56 -5.57
N ARG A 319 8.14 -15.42 -6.48
CA ARG A 319 8.67 -15.56 -7.84
C ARG A 319 8.55 -14.24 -8.61
N GLU A 320 7.38 -13.61 -8.62
CA GLU A 320 7.18 -12.31 -9.30
C GLU A 320 8.13 -11.24 -8.75
N ALA A 321 8.26 -11.12 -7.43
CA ALA A 321 9.20 -10.20 -6.80
C ALA A 321 10.64 -10.47 -7.24
N SER A 322 11.07 -11.73 -7.28
CA SER A 322 12.41 -12.09 -7.77
C SER A 322 12.61 -11.71 -9.24
N THR A 323 11.59 -11.90 -10.10
CA THR A 323 11.67 -11.49 -11.50
C THR A 323 11.77 -9.97 -11.67
N TYR A 324 11.06 -9.20 -10.84
CA TYR A 324 11.18 -7.74 -10.85
C TYR A 324 12.53 -7.28 -10.32
N GLN A 325 13.07 -7.92 -9.27
CA GLN A 325 14.42 -7.65 -8.78
C GLN A 325 15.49 -7.94 -9.83
N GLU A 326 15.38 -9.06 -10.55
CA GLU A 326 16.27 -9.37 -11.67
C GLU A 326 16.16 -8.35 -12.81
N ALA A 327 14.94 -7.92 -13.15
CA ALA A 327 14.73 -6.89 -14.17
C ALA A 327 15.31 -5.54 -13.75
N LEU A 328 15.14 -5.15 -12.48
CA LEU A 328 15.76 -3.95 -11.92
C LEU A 328 17.29 -4.05 -11.96
N ALA A 329 17.87 -5.17 -11.53
CA ALA A 329 19.31 -5.38 -11.57
C ALA A 329 19.89 -5.28 -12.99
N ARG A 330 19.19 -5.83 -13.99
CA ARG A 330 19.57 -5.69 -15.41
C ARG A 330 19.54 -4.23 -15.86
N LEU A 331 18.47 -3.49 -15.57
CA LEU A 331 18.35 -2.07 -15.94
C LEU A 331 19.39 -1.20 -15.22
N GLU A 332 19.70 -1.50 -13.96
CA GLU A 332 20.76 -0.83 -13.21
C GLU A 332 22.15 -1.10 -13.81
N GLU A 333 22.40 -2.33 -14.28
CA GLU A 333 23.63 -2.69 -14.98
C GLU A 333 23.75 -2.01 -16.34
N GLU A 334 22.67 -1.97 -17.14
CA GLU A 334 22.61 -1.20 -18.39
C GLU A 334 22.87 0.30 -18.12
N GLY A 335 22.25 0.85 -17.09
CA GLY A 335 22.45 2.24 -16.67
C GLY A 335 23.89 2.52 -16.22
N ARG A 336 24.53 1.60 -15.50
CA ARG A 336 25.96 1.69 -15.15
C ARG A 336 26.83 1.60 -16.40
N GLY A 337 26.56 0.67 -17.30
CA GLY A 337 27.28 0.51 -18.56
C GLY A 337 27.23 1.77 -19.44
N LEU A 338 26.07 2.40 -19.58
CA LEU A 338 25.91 3.65 -20.33
C LEU A 338 26.67 4.82 -19.68
N LYS A 339 26.67 4.92 -18.34
CA LYS A 339 27.45 5.93 -17.61
C LYS A 339 28.95 5.74 -17.85
N GLU A 340 29.45 4.51 -17.81
CA GLU A 340 30.85 4.22 -18.11
C GLU A 340 31.20 4.55 -19.56
N GLN A 341 30.35 4.20 -20.52
CA GLN A 341 30.55 4.56 -21.93
C GLN A 341 30.60 6.09 -22.11
N MET A 342 29.70 6.82 -21.46
CA MET A 342 29.70 8.27 -21.49
C MET A 342 30.97 8.87 -20.88
N ALA A 343 31.46 8.31 -19.77
CA ALA A 343 32.73 8.71 -19.15
C ALA A 343 33.92 8.46 -20.08
N ARG A 344 33.98 7.30 -20.76
CA ARG A 344 35.01 6.99 -21.76
C ARG A 344 34.99 7.98 -22.92
N HIS A 345 33.81 8.26 -23.49
CA HIS A 345 33.69 9.26 -24.56
C HIS A 345 34.15 10.65 -24.13
N LEU A 346 33.81 11.08 -22.91
CA LEU A 346 34.30 12.36 -22.36
C LEU A 346 35.84 12.40 -22.27
N GLN A 347 36.47 11.30 -21.88
CA GLN A 347 37.93 11.18 -21.86
C GLN A 347 38.51 11.26 -23.28
N GLU A 348 37.96 10.50 -24.24
CA GLU A 348 38.37 10.54 -25.65
C GLU A 348 38.24 11.95 -26.25
N TYR A 349 37.15 12.67 -25.94
CA TYR A 349 36.96 14.05 -26.37
C TYR A 349 38.00 15.00 -25.77
N GLN A 350 38.33 14.83 -24.48
CA GLN A 350 39.36 15.63 -23.82
C GLN A 350 40.74 15.37 -24.42
N GLU A 351 41.08 14.11 -24.71
CA GLU A 351 42.33 13.74 -25.38
C GLU A 351 42.41 14.36 -26.78
N LEU A 352 41.33 14.26 -27.57
CA LEU A 352 41.27 14.88 -28.89
C LEU A 352 41.40 16.41 -28.83
N LEU A 353 40.76 17.04 -27.84
CA LEU A 353 40.90 18.48 -27.59
C LEU A 353 42.36 18.83 -27.26
N ASN A 354 43.05 18.04 -26.44
CA ASN A 354 44.45 18.25 -26.11
C ASN A 354 45.34 18.15 -27.36
N VAL A 355 45.11 17.16 -28.23
CA VAL A 355 45.83 17.04 -29.52
C VAL A 355 45.58 18.26 -30.40
N LYS A 356 44.33 18.74 -30.48
CA LYS A 356 43.99 19.95 -31.24
C LYS A 356 44.73 21.18 -30.71
N LEU A 357 44.81 21.35 -29.40
CA LEU A 357 45.55 22.46 -28.78
C LEU A 357 47.05 22.38 -29.09
N ALA A 358 47.64 21.18 -29.06
CA ALA A 358 49.02 20.98 -29.45
C ALA A 358 49.26 21.37 -30.93
N LEU A 359 48.38 20.95 -31.83
CA LEU A 359 48.44 21.33 -33.24
C LEU A 359 48.27 22.84 -33.46
N ASP A 360 47.38 23.50 -32.71
CA ASP A 360 47.26 24.97 -32.79
C ASP A 360 48.54 25.68 -32.34
N MET A 361 49.20 25.16 -31.28
CA MET A 361 50.49 25.67 -30.83
C MET A 361 51.55 25.47 -31.90
N GLU A 362 51.63 24.28 -32.51
CA GLU A 362 52.55 24.01 -33.63
C GLU A 362 52.30 24.97 -34.79
N ILE A 363 51.05 25.15 -35.24
CA ILE A 363 50.68 26.11 -36.28
C ILE A 363 51.10 27.53 -35.90
N ALA A 364 50.89 27.95 -34.66
CA ALA A 364 51.32 29.26 -34.19
C ALA A 364 52.85 29.42 -34.22
N THR A 365 53.61 28.37 -33.86
CA THR A 365 55.07 28.38 -33.96
C THR A 365 55.55 28.42 -35.42
N TYR A 366 54.95 27.62 -36.32
CA TYR A 366 55.26 27.65 -37.75
C TYR A 366 54.96 29.02 -38.36
N ARG A 367 53.83 29.66 -38.00
CA ARG A 367 53.50 31.03 -38.43
C ARG A 367 54.56 32.04 -37.99
N LYS A 368 54.98 32.02 -36.71
CA LYS A 368 56.04 32.90 -36.21
C LYS A 368 57.37 32.71 -36.93
N LEU A 369 57.74 31.46 -37.26
CA LEU A 369 58.96 31.17 -38.00
C LEU A 369 58.88 31.69 -39.45
N LEU A 370 57.74 31.52 -40.10
CA LEU A 370 57.48 32.06 -41.44
C LEU A 370 57.49 33.59 -41.46
N GLU A 371 56.87 34.26 -40.48
CA GLU A 371 56.94 35.72 -40.30
C GLU A 371 58.39 36.17 -40.06
N GLY A 372 59.20 35.40 -39.34
CA GLY A 372 60.63 35.65 -39.15
C GLY A 372 61.46 35.51 -40.44
N GLU A 373 61.12 34.57 -41.31
CA GLU A 373 61.74 34.40 -42.63
C GLU A 373 61.27 35.47 -43.64
N GLU A 374 60.00 35.85 -43.62
CA GLU A 374 59.50 37.00 -44.41
C GLU A 374 60.21 38.30 -43.99
N ASN A 375 60.51 38.50 -42.72
CA ASN A 375 61.32 39.64 -42.25
C ASN A 375 62.78 39.60 -42.72
N ARG A 376 63.32 38.43 -43.12
CA ARG A 376 64.66 38.29 -43.71
C ARG A 376 64.64 38.47 -45.24
N ILE A 377 63.55 38.07 -45.89
CA ILE A 377 63.38 38.17 -47.35
C ILE A 377 62.90 39.57 -47.76
N THR A 378 62.16 40.25 -46.89
CA THR A 378 61.70 41.62 -47.11
C THR A 378 62.74 42.61 -46.55
N ILE A 379 63.80 42.85 -47.32
CA ILE A 379 64.49 44.14 -47.30
C ILE A 379 63.75 45.05 -48.28
N PRO A 380 63.02 46.07 -47.82
CA PRO A 380 62.95 47.34 -48.49
C PRO A 380 63.93 48.30 -47.81
N VAL A 381 64.63 49.06 -48.65
CA VAL A 381 65.43 50.22 -48.28
C VAL A 381 64.67 51.11 -47.28
N GLN A 382 65.43 51.53 -46.26
CA GLN A 382 65.05 52.29 -45.07
C GLN A 382 64.21 53.54 -45.34
N THR A 383 63.24 53.82 -44.45
CA THR A 383 62.85 55.19 -44.11
C THR A 383 62.80 55.33 -42.59
N PHE A 384 63.71 56.14 -42.06
CA PHE A 384 63.79 56.53 -40.65
C PHE A 384 62.60 57.40 -40.25
N SER A 385 61.99 57.15 -39.08
CA SER A 385 61.38 58.18 -38.22
C SER A 385 61.01 57.64 -36.83
N ASN A 386 61.64 58.25 -35.82
CA ASN A 386 61.16 58.48 -34.45
C ASN A 386 61.12 57.31 -33.44
N LEU A 387 62.27 57.12 -32.78
CA LEU A 387 62.37 56.61 -31.41
C LEU A 387 61.94 57.71 -30.41
N GLN A 388 60.83 57.49 -29.70
CA GLN A 388 60.57 58.10 -28.40
C GLN A 388 60.38 56.98 -27.38
N ILE A 389 61.44 56.72 -26.64
CA ILE A 389 61.48 55.88 -25.45
C ILE A 389 60.84 56.68 -24.32
N ARG A 390 59.78 56.15 -23.72
CA ARG A 390 59.30 56.58 -22.41
C ARG A 390 59.09 55.35 -21.53
N GLU A 391 60.01 55.19 -20.58
CA GLU A 391 59.93 54.29 -19.43
C GLU A 391 58.78 54.71 -18.51
N THR A 392 58.03 53.73 -17.98
CA THR A 392 57.53 53.62 -16.60
C THR A 392 56.99 52.20 -16.44
N SER A 393 57.64 51.31 -15.71
CA SER A 393 57.59 51.13 -14.25
C SER A 393 56.79 49.87 -13.89
N VAL A 394 57.44 49.10 -13.03
CA VAL A 394 56.98 47.93 -12.29
C VAL A 394 55.86 48.31 -11.31
N ASP A 395 54.91 47.39 -11.08
CA ASP A 395 54.33 47.02 -9.76
C ASP A 395 53.09 46.13 -9.98
N THR A 396 53.16 44.82 -9.71
CA THR A 396 52.80 44.14 -8.44
C THR A 396 51.44 44.49 -7.82
N LYS A 397 50.59 43.45 -7.78
CA LYS A 397 49.58 43.12 -6.75
C LYS A 397 48.37 44.06 -6.58
N SER A 398 47.18 43.54 -6.91
CA SER A 398 46.05 43.41 -5.95
C SER A 398 44.84 42.67 -6.55
N VAL A 399 44.39 41.60 -5.86
CA VAL A 399 42.97 41.35 -5.48
C VAL A 399 42.00 41.11 -6.68
N LEU A 400 41.42 39.92 -6.91
CA LEU A 400 40.65 39.09 -6.00
C LEU A 400 40.96 37.59 -6.19
N GLU A 401 41.67 37.04 -5.22
CA GLU A 401 41.44 35.68 -4.75
C GLU A 401 40.38 35.80 -3.65
N GLY A 402 39.23 35.16 -3.83
CA GLY A 402 38.12 35.31 -2.91
C GLY A 402 37.09 34.21 -3.08
N HIS A 403 37.36 33.06 -2.45
CA HIS A 403 36.39 32.08 -1.95
C HIS A 403 35.50 31.44 -3.06
N LEU A 404 35.58 30.14 -3.32
CA LEU A 404 34.98 29.11 -2.47
C LEU A 404 35.68 27.75 -2.68
N ARG A 405 36.68 27.44 -1.86
CA ARG A 405 36.90 26.05 -1.45
C ARG A 405 35.84 25.75 -0.38
N ARG A 406 34.85 24.92 -0.69
CA ARG A 406 34.08 24.22 0.34
C ARG A 406 34.41 22.74 0.24
N ASN A 407 34.99 22.26 1.33
CA ASN A 407 35.37 20.88 1.57
C ASN A 407 34.16 19.97 1.46
N ILE A 408 34.31 18.87 0.72
CA ILE A 408 33.38 17.75 0.71
C ILE A 408 33.61 16.97 1.99
N VAL A 409 32.65 17.00 2.93
CA VAL A 409 32.63 16.12 4.10
C VAL A 409 31.83 14.88 3.72
N LEU A 410 32.54 13.78 3.46
CA LEU A 410 31.97 12.44 3.44
C LEU A 410 31.55 12.10 4.87
N LYS A 411 30.24 11.99 5.10
CA LYS A 411 29.69 11.48 6.36
C LYS A 411 29.16 10.08 6.11
N THR A 412 30.00 9.09 6.39
CA THR A 412 29.60 7.69 6.56
C THR A 412 28.69 7.63 7.79
N VAL A 413 27.43 7.20 7.61
CA VAL A 413 26.57 6.80 8.73
C VAL A 413 26.55 5.28 8.72
N GLU A 414 27.33 4.70 9.63
CA GLU A 414 27.14 3.32 10.08
C GLU A 414 25.81 3.25 10.83
N MET A 415 24.99 2.27 10.44
CA MET A 415 23.78 1.89 11.16
C MET A 415 24.20 1.02 12.35
N ARG A 416 23.96 1.50 13.57
CA ARG A 416 23.94 0.65 14.77
C ARG A 416 23.02 1.23 15.83
N ASP A 417 21.95 0.49 16.09
CA ASP A 417 21.15 0.41 17.31
C ASP A 417 20.56 1.70 17.93
N GLY A 418 19.23 1.84 17.78
CA GLY A 418 18.31 2.20 18.89
C GLY A 418 18.32 3.63 19.45
N GLU A 419 17.16 4.29 19.32
CA GLU A 419 16.70 5.52 20.01
C GLU A 419 17.22 6.89 19.52
N VAL A 420 16.26 7.70 19.05
CA VAL A 420 16.42 9.15 18.86
C VAL A 420 15.49 9.86 19.84
N SER A 421 16.07 10.43 20.89
CA SER A 421 15.43 11.41 21.77
C SER A 421 15.70 12.81 21.21
N SER A 422 14.65 13.63 21.05
CA SER A 422 14.74 15.03 20.64
C SER A 422 14.54 15.96 21.85
N PRO A 423 15.34 17.03 22.00
CA PRO A 423 15.02 18.12 22.92
C PRO A 423 14.35 19.28 22.16
N ALA A 424 13.19 19.73 22.65
CA ALA A 424 12.45 20.89 22.16
C ALA A 424 12.89 22.19 22.89
N PRO A 425 12.87 23.38 22.24
CA PRO A 425 13.10 24.65 22.91
C PRO A 425 11.80 25.35 23.34
N ALA A 426 11.86 25.98 24.52
CA ALA A 426 10.86 26.86 25.14
C ALA A 426 10.98 28.30 24.55
N LEU A 427 9.96 29.16 24.36
CA LEU A 427 9.04 29.93 25.24
C LEU A 427 8.28 30.95 24.30
N PRO A 428 7.34 31.85 24.71
CA PRO A 428 6.77 32.16 26.03
C PRO A 428 5.22 32.30 26.11
N ALA A 429 4.77 32.62 27.32
CA ALA A 429 3.42 32.70 27.87
C ALA A 429 2.46 33.78 27.32
N GLY A 430 1.16 33.52 27.48
CA GLY A 430 0.07 34.49 27.32
C GLY A 430 -1.31 33.99 27.76
N LEU A 431 -1.60 34.17 29.06
CA LEU A 431 -2.88 34.56 29.68
C LEU A 431 -4.08 33.57 29.83
N SER A 432 -4.36 33.30 31.13
CA SER A 432 -5.66 33.28 31.85
C SER A 432 -6.72 32.18 31.60
N HIS A 433 -6.64 31.11 32.41
CA HIS A 433 -7.63 30.58 33.40
C HIS A 433 -9.08 31.11 33.48
N PRO A 434 -9.99 30.42 34.21
CA PRO A 434 -10.37 28.99 34.30
C PRO A 434 -11.94 28.84 34.18
N GLN A 435 -12.63 27.69 34.27
CA GLN A 435 -12.95 26.91 35.48
C GLN A 435 -14.28 26.11 35.22
N VAL A 436 -14.44 24.93 35.88
CA VAL A 436 -15.72 24.23 36.24
C VAL A 436 -16.45 23.52 35.06
N THR A 437 -16.91 22.26 35.09
CA THR A 437 -17.42 21.37 36.16
C THR A 437 -17.30 19.88 35.77
N GLN A 438 -17.14 19.03 36.79
CA GLN A 438 -17.52 17.61 36.80
C GLN A 438 -19.05 17.43 36.84
N GLU A 439 -19.49 16.16 36.77
CA GLU A 439 -20.85 15.61 36.92
C GLU A 439 -21.60 15.49 35.57
N SER A 440 -22.10 14.31 35.16
CA SER A 440 -23.02 13.44 35.90
C SER A 440 -22.92 11.95 35.52
N LYS A 441 -22.96 11.13 36.56
CA LYS A 441 -23.44 9.74 36.56
C LYS A 441 -24.98 9.75 36.68
N GLN A 442 -25.57 8.60 36.36
CA GLN A 442 -26.90 8.11 36.73
C GLN A 442 -28.06 8.49 35.79
N GLU A 443 -28.58 7.49 35.07
CA GLU A 443 -30.01 7.09 35.11
C GLU A 443 -30.20 5.79 34.33
N HIS A 444 -30.25 4.67 35.04
CA HIS A 444 -30.94 3.46 34.57
C HIS A 444 -31.48 2.70 35.79
N LYS A 445 -32.77 2.86 36.04
CA LYS A 445 -33.62 1.94 36.78
C LYS A 445 -35.05 2.19 36.33
N ASP A 446 -35.61 1.20 35.64
CA ASP A 446 -37.01 0.75 35.69
C ASP A 446 -37.32 -0.01 34.39
N ALA A 447 -37.08 -1.33 34.42
CA ALA A 447 -37.79 -2.35 33.63
C ALA A 447 -37.17 -3.74 33.89
N MET A 448 -37.54 -4.37 35.01
CA MET A 448 -37.99 -5.77 35.15
C MET A 448 -38.08 -6.17 36.61
#